data_AF-A0A527Z028-F1
#
_entry.id   AF-A0A527Z028-F1
#
_cell.length_a   1.000
_cell.length_b   1.000
_cell.length_c   1.000
_cell.angle_alpha   90.00
_cell.angle_beta   90.00
_cell.angle_gamma   90.00
#
_symmetry.space_group_name_H-M   'P 1'
#
loop_
_entity.id
_entity.type
_entity.pdbx_description
1 polymer ?
#
loop_
_entity_poly.entity_id
_entity_poly.type
_entity_poly.pdbx_seq_one_letter_code
_entity_poly.pdbx_strand_id
1 'polypeptide(L)' 'MKTVLCYGDSLTWGYDAASLDRHPLKDRWPSVLQATLGGGIEVIAEGLNG' A
#
# COMPACT_ATOMS: atom_id res chain seq x y z
N MET A 1 -1.71 19.46 5.87
CA MET A 1 -2.17 18.09 5.57
C MET A 1 -1.98 17.88 4.08
N LYS A 2 -1.29 16.81 3.68
CA LYS A 2 -1.11 16.42 2.27
C LYS A 2 -1.68 15.03 2.06
N THR A 3 -2.15 14.75 0.85
CA THR A 3 -2.70 13.45 0.49
C THR A 3 -1.91 12.88 -0.68
N VAL A 4 -1.58 11.58 -0.62
CA VAL A 4 -0.85 10.85 -1.65
C VAL A 4 -1.71 9.67 -2.07
N LEU A 5 -2.00 9.57 -3.36
CA LEU A 5 -2.66 8.41 -3.96
C LEU A 5 -1.60 7.47 -4.55
N CYS A 6 -1.60 6.22 -4.09
CA CYS A 6 -0.84 5.14 -4.68
C CYS A 6 -1.79 4.30 -5.55
N TYR A 7 -1.88 4.64 -6.84
CA TYR A 7 -2.71 3.91 -7.82
C TYR A 7 -1.85 2.90 -8.58
N GLY A 8 -2.22 1.62 -8.57
CA GLY A 8 -1.42 0.59 -9.22
C GLY A 8 -2.05 -0.80 -9.27
N ASP A 9 -1.22 -1.80 -9.48
CA ASP A 9 -1.63 -3.19 -9.72
C ASP A 9 -1.47 -4.09 -8.48
N SER A 10 -1.25 -5.40 -8.68
CA SER A 10 -1.01 -6.39 -7.64
C SER A 10 0.17 -6.06 -6.74
N LEU A 11 1.17 -5.32 -7.23
CA LEU A 11 2.31 -4.86 -6.44
C LEU A 11 1.90 -3.81 -5.41
N THR A 12 0.92 -2.97 -5.75
CA THR A 12 0.33 -1.97 -4.82
C THR A 12 -0.73 -2.60 -3.93
N TRP A 13 -1.51 -3.54 -4.46
CA TRP A 13 -2.46 -4.33 -3.65
C TRP A 13 -1.72 -5.11 -2.56
N GLY A 14 -0.53 -5.61 -2.87
CA GLY A 14 0.34 -6.40 -2.01
C GLY A 14 0.09 -7.88 -2.18
N TYR A 15 0.21 -8.40 -3.41
CA TYR A 15 0.05 -9.82 -3.69
C TYR A 15 1.26 -10.63 -3.18
N ASP A 16 0.99 -11.64 -2.37
CA ASP A 16 1.96 -12.59 -1.86
C ASP A 16 1.98 -13.84 -2.75
N ALA A 17 3.07 -14.03 -3.50
CA ALA A 17 3.22 -15.18 -4.39
C ALA A 17 3.42 -16.52 -3.66
N ALA A 18 3.85 -16.51 -2.40
CA ALA A 18 4.06 -17.74 -1.64
C ALA A 18 2.74 -18.28 -1.09
N SER A 19 1.88 -17.41 -0.55
CA SER A 19 0.57 -17.80 -0.02
C SER A 19 -0.56 -17.70 -1.03
N LEU A 20 -0.33 -17.09 -2.19
CA LEU A 20 -1.35 -16.75 -3.19
C LEU A 20 -2.47 -15.86 -2.62
N ASP A 21 -2.12 -14.99 -1.67
CA ASP A 21 -3.05 -14.12 -0.94
C ASP A 21 -2.49 -12.69 -0.85
N ARG A 22 -3.01 -11.87 0.06
CA ARG A 22 -2.56 -10.50 0.31
C ARG A 22 -1.58 -10.43 1.47
N HIS A 23 -0.49 -9.69 1.27
CA HIS A 23 0.39 -9.29 2.35
C HIS A 23 -0.40 -8.58 3.47
N PRO A 24 0.00 -8.78 4.74
CA PRO A 24 -0.55 -8.04 5.87
C PRO A 24 -0.44 -6.53 5.65
N LEU A 25 -1.40 -5.76 6.18
CA LEU A 25 -1.49 -4.32 5.92
C LEU A 25 -0.16 -3.60 6.15
N LYS A 26 0.50 -3.86 7.28
CA LYS A 26 1.78 -3.23 7.66
C LYS A 26 2.95 -3.52 6.70
N ASP A 27 2.85 -4.59 5.92
CA ASP A 27 3.92 -5.03 5.01
C ASP A 27 3.71 -4.51 3.58
N ARG A 28 2.57 -3.87 3.30
CA ARG A 28 2.30 -3.24 2.00
C ARG A 28 3.05 -1.93 1.89
N TRP A 29 3.69 -1.69 0.74
CA TRP A 29 4.53 -0.51 0.55
C TRP A 29 3.81 0.84 0.81
N PRO A 30 2.51 1.04 0.48
CA PRO A 30 1.83 2.29 0.82
C PRO A 30 1.64 2.49 2.33
N SER A 31 1.47 1.39 3.08
CA SER A 31 1.34 1.45 4.55
C SER A 31 2.70 1.69 5.22
N VAL A 32 3.78 1.12 4.69
CA VAL A 32 5.15 1.45 5.12
C VAL A 32 5.46 2.92 4.82
N LEU A 33 5.04 3.44 3.67
CA LEU A 33 5.16 4.85 3.30
C LEU A 33 4.41 5.76 4.29
N GLN A 34 3.15 5.45 4.60
CA GLN A 34 2.35 6.19 5.60
C GLN A 34 3.05 6.24 6.97
N ALA A 35 3.57 5.11 7.44
CA ALA A 35 4.27 5.04 8.73
C ALA A 35 5.58 5.84 8.73
N THR A 36 6.30 5.84 7.60
CA THR A 36 7.60 6.52 7.46
C THR A 36 7.45 8.03 7.35
N LEU A 37 6.46 8.50 6.58
CA LEU A 37 6.18 9.92 6.40
C LEU A 37 5.56 10.57 7.65
N GLY A 38 4.89 9.77 8.47
CA GLY A 38 4.34 10.19 9.76
C GLY A 38 3.13 11.13 9.62
N GLY A 39 2.89 11.91 10.67
CA GLY A 39 1.72 12.77 10.78
C GLY A 39 1.66 13.88 9.73
N GLY A 40 0.44 14.26 9.35
CA GLY A 40 0.20 15.34 8.38
C GLY A 40 0.23 14.92 6.92
N ILE A 41 0.48 13.63 6.63
CA ILE A 41 0.32 13.00 5.33
C ILE A 41 -0.69 11.85 5.45
N GLU A 42 -1.63 11.77 4.51
CA GLU A 42 -2.55 10.66 4.31
C GLU A 42 -2.16 9.91 3.03
N VAL A 43 -1.93 8.61 3.12
CA VAL A 43 -1.66 7.74 1.97
C VAL A 43 -2.88 6.87 1.69
N ILE A 44 -3.41 6.98 0.48
CA ILE A 44 -4.54 6.18 -0.01
C ILE A 44 -3.98 5.15 -1.00
N ALA A 45 -4.25 3.87 -0.75
CA ALA A 45 -3.77 2.77 -1.58
C ALA A 45 -4.90 2.19 -2.43
N GLU A 46 -4.82 2.40 -3.74
CA GLU A 46 -5.75 1.88 -4.75
C GLU A 46 -5.00 0.91 -5.68
N GLY A 47 -4.79 -0.31 -5.18
CA GLY A 47 -4.18 -1.40 -5.92
C GLY A 47 -5.22 -2.40 -6.41
N LEU A 48 -5.20 -2.75 -7.71
CA LEU A 48 -6.08 -3.76 -8.31
C LEU A 48 -5.26 -4.81 -9.05
N ASN A 49 -5.41 -6.08 -8.69
CA ASN A 49 -4.72 -7.17 -9.40
C ASN A 49 -5.16 -7.19 -10.88
N GLY A 50 -4.18 -7.36 -11.78
CA GLY A 50 -4.41 -7.47 -13.22
C GLY A 50 -4.90 -8.84 -13.67
#